data_AF-A0A2G6L4F1-F1
#
_entry.id   AF-A0A2G6L4F1-F1
#
_cell.length_a   1.000
_cell.length_b   1.000
_cell.length_c   1.000
_cell.angle_alpha   90.00
_cell.angle_beta   90.00
_cell.angle_gamma   90.00
#
_symmetry.space_group_name_H-M   'P 1'
#
loop_
_entity.id
_entity.type
_entity.pdbx_description
1 polymer ?
#
loop_
_entity_poly.entity_id
_entity_poly.type
_entity_poly.pdbx_seq_one_letter_code
_entity_poly.pdbx_strand_id
1 'polypeptide(L)'
;MMFTEAGGFSLAGLLADHPPLEKRILAIDPEWDGWVESWPPEHQQQRDQKRGAYLSQDTGVTGAGGGSSFLETSVLAALNRPADKIDRQRGRQVKDNIPKGLRNLASQGSTARLIPLLLAFDPNEHNRKFLQTNLSAALLRILTLWEKCELTAEQRLALLDLALPTLKQMSRQQTRDYLDFIDRLVNADGRLVLREWVVIAILHKSLDPQPLRSPRQINIKKAVRRLVLSLANAVQGDAVEKRAIGKAKDLLGLAADATLPPPPSWHELEQALAALALQRPAAKKRLLHGCLQMISNDGRVTGNALELFRAIGTLLEVPVAPPEKEINQHGWTI
;
A
#
# COMPACT_ATOMS: atom_id res chain seq x y z
N MET A 1 -15.21 5.09 58.96
CA MET A 1 -15.24 5.48 57.53
C MET A 1 -13.99 4.92 56.89
N MET A 2 -14.18 3.89 56.06
CA MET A 2 -13.20 3.42 55.08
C MET A 2 -12.98 4.52 54.04
N PHE A 3 -11.74 4.77 53.62
CA PHE A 3 -11.27 4.59 52.23
C PHE A 3 -9.75 4.42 52.24
N THR A 4 -9.31 3.33 51.63
CA THR A 4 -7.95 2.82 51.50
C THR A 4 -7.26 3.45 50.29
N GLU A 5 -6.09 4.08 50.45
CA GLU A 5 -5.18 4.29 49.33
C GLU A 5 -4.58 2.94 48.93
N ALA A 6 -4.96 2.48 47.74
CA ALA A 6 -4.41 1.28 47.15
C ALA A 6 -2.98 1.56 46.69
N GLY A 7 -2.00 1.02 47.41
CA GLY A 7 -0.64 0.85 46.93
C GLY A 7 -0.65 -0.02 45.67
N GLY A 8 -0.56 0.63 44.50
CA GLY A 8 -0.47 -0.04 43.22
C GLY A 8 0.89 -0.70 43.05
N PHE A 9 1.01 -1.97 43.44
CA PHE A 9 2.08 -2.82 42.93
C PHE A 9 1.90 -2.97 41.41
N SER A 10 2.70 -2.26 40.64
CA SER A 10 2.71 -2.36 39.18
C SER A 10 3.34 -3.70 38.76
N LEU A 11 2.50 -4.63 38.32
CA LEU A 11 2.92 -5.89 37.67
C LEU A 11 3.52 -5.66 36.27
N ALA A 12 3.71 -4.40 35.82
CA ALA A 12 4.27 -4.06 34.51
C ALA A 12 5.78 -4.35 34.39
N GLY A 13 6.48 -4.63 35.50
CA GLY A 13 7.92 -4.90 35.50
C GLY A 13 8.33 -6.32 35.04
N LEU A 14 7.39 -7.28 34.98
CA LEU A 14 7.68 -8.68 34.66
C LEU A 14 7.60 -9.02 33.15
N LEU A 15 7.14 -8.08 32.32
CA LEU A 15 6.96 -8.28 30.87
C LEU A 15 7.55 -7.12 30.03
N ALA A 16 8.38 -6.27 30.62
CA ALA A 16 9.03 -5.18 29.91
C ALA A 16 10.39 -5.64 29.37
N ASP A 17 10.56 -5.61 28.04
CA ASP A 17 11.85 -5.86 27.36
C ASP A 17 12.89 -4.75 27.63
N HIS A 18 12.60 -3.82 28.54
CA HIS A 18 13.46 -2.70 28.88
C HIS A 18 13.26 -2.27 30.34
N PRO A 19 14.34 -1.81 30.99
CA PRO A 19 14.25 -1.30 32.35
C PRO A 19 13.36 -0.04 32.39
N PRO A 20 12.69 0.20 33.54
CA PRO A 20 11.84 1.38 33.75
C PRO A 20 12.55 2.69 33.42
N LEU A 21 11.77 3.72 33.09
CA LEU A 21 12.27 4.98 32.52
C LEU A 21 13.33 5.65 33.42
N GLU A 22 13.12 5.61 34.72
CA GLU A 22 13.99 6.19 35.75
C GLU A 22 15.37 5.53 35.72
N LYS A 23 15.42 4.20 35.54
CA LYS A 23 16.68 3.45 35.40
C LYS A 23 17.41 3.78 34.09
N ARG A 24 16.67 4.14 33.04
CA ARG A 24 17.27 4.58 31.77
C ARG A 24 17.85 5.98 31.89
N ILE A 25 17.19 6.87 32.63
CA ILE A 25 17.70 8.23 32.88
C ILE A 25 18.96 8.16 33.73
N LEU A 26 18.96 7.39 34.83
CA LEU A 26 20.15 7.20 35.67
C LEU A 26 21.34 6.54 34.95
N ALA A 27 21.09 5.74 33.92
CA ALA A 27 22.15 5.15 33.11
C ALA A 27 22.83 6.17 32.17
N ILE A 28 22.15 7.27 31.86
CA ILE A 28 22.66 8.36 31.01
C ILE A 28 23.23 9.49 31.89
N ASP A 29 22.55 9.79 32.99
CA ASP A 29 22.88 10.83 33.95
C ASP A 29 22.83 10.28 35.38
N PRO A 30 23.99 9.83 35.92
CA PRO A 30 24.05 9.23 37.26
C PRO A 30 23.75 10.20 38.41
N GLU A 31 23.82 11.51 38.17
CA GLU A 31 23.54 12.55 39.17
C GLU A 31 22.08 13.04 39.11
N TRP A 32 21.25 12.45 38.24
CA TRP A 32 19.84 12.81 38.11
C TRP A 32 19.08 12.60 39.42
N ASP A 33 18.51 13.69 39.95
CA ASP A 33 17.84 13.77 41.26
C ASP A 33 16.36 13.36 41.23
N GLY A 34 15.89 12.83 40.09
CA GLY A 34 14.49 12.44 39.89
C GLY A 34 13.56 13.60 39.57
N TRP A 35 14.08 14.82 39.44
CA TRP A 35 13.27 15.97 39.11
C TRP A 35 13.03 16.04 37.59
N VAL A 36 11.76 16.17 37.20
CA VAL A 36 11.34 16.39 35.82
C VAL A 36 10.73 17.79 35.78
N GLU A 37 11.46 18.74 35.22
CA GLU A 37 11.01 20.12 35.10
C GLU A 37 9.71 20.16 34.30
N SER A 38 8.60 20.51 34.95
CA SER A 38 7.33 20.74 34.26
C SER A 38 7.47 22.01 33.44
N TRP A 39 7.64 21.87 32.13
CA TRP A 39 7.82 22.97 31.21
C TRP A 39 6.67 24.00 31.36
N PRO A 40 6.94 25.30 31.61
CA PRO A 40 5.89 26.30 31.70
C PRO A 40 5.10 26.39 30.38
N PRO A 41 3.79 26.66 30.40
CA PRO A 41 2.95 26.67 29.21
C PRO A 41 3.15 27.93 28.34
N GLU A 42 4.38 28.37 28.10
CA GLU A 42 4.67 29.64 27.41
C GLU A 42 5.17 29.47 25.96
N HIS A 43 5.34 28.24 25.48
CA HIS A 43 5.78 27.96 24.10
C HIS A 43 4.69 27.40 23.16
N GLN A 44 3.41 27.53 23.51
CA GLN A 44 2.31 27.19 22.61
C GLN A 44 1.70 28.40 21.87
N GLN A 45 1.75 29.61 22.43
CA GLN A 45 1.07 30.77 21.80
C GLN A 45 1.88 31.50 20.71
N GLN A 46 3.22 31.37 20.67
CA GLN A 46 4.03 31.99 19.61
C GLN A 46 4.22 31.15 18.34
N ARG A 47 3.87 29.84 18.36
CA ARG A 47 3.90 29.00 17.15
C ARG A 47 2.64 29.14 16.29
N ASP A 48 1.53 29.62 16.85
CA ASP A 48 0.29 29.85 16.11
C ASP A 48 0.22 31.23 15.44
N GLN A 49 0.90 32.27 15.97
CA GLN A 49 0.94 33.58 15.31
C GLN A 49 1.87 33.65 14.09
N LYS A 50 2.97 32.87 14.05
CA LYS A 50 3.83 32.79 12.85
C LYS A 50 3.28 31.87 11.74
N ARG A 51 2.19 31.12 12.00
CA ARG A 51 1.43 30.39 10.96
C ARG A 51 0.24 31.17 10.40
N GLY A 52 -0.18 32.25 11.07
CA GLY A 52 -1.26 33.13 10.62
C GLY A 52 -0.83 34.36 9.78
N ALA A 53 0.47 34.69 9.75
CA ALA A 53 0.95 35.95 9.16
C ALA A 53 1.50 35.86 7.71
N TYR A 54 1.32 34.73 7.01
CA TYR A 54 1.63 34.59 5.57
C TYR A 54 0.38 34.54 4.69
N LEU A 55 -0.81 34.82 5.22
CA LEU A 55 -2.09 34.72 4.50
C LEU A 55 -2.92 36.01 4.46
N SER A 56 -2.35 37.15 4.84
CA SER A 56 -3.07 38.43 4.81
C SER A 56 -2.20 39.56 4.25
N GLN A 57 -1.83 39.45 2.97
CA GLN A 57 -1.51 40.60 2.12
C GLN A 57 -1.52 40.15 0.66
N ASP A 58 -2.72 40.06 0.08
CA ASP A 58 -2.94 40.59 -1.27
C ASP A 58 -4.46 40.75 -1.53
N THR A 59 -4.99 41.91 -1.17
CA THR A 59 -6.24 42.41 -1.74
C THR A 59 -5.87 43.24 -2.95
N GLY A 60 -6.14 42.74 -4.16
CA GLY A 60 -5.94 43.56 -5.34
C GLY A 60 -6.10 42.97 -6.75
N VAL A 61 -6.86 41.90 -7.00
CA VAL A 61 -7.33 41.63 -8.39
C VAL A 61 -8.76 41.08 -8.38
N THR A 62 -9.69 41.93 -8.80
CA THR A 62 -10.99 41.54 -9.34
C THR A 62 -10.79 40.82 -10.67
N GLY A 63 -10.98 39.50 -10.66
CA GLY A 63 -10.96 38.68 -11.88
C GLY A 63 -11.66 37.34 -11.65
N ALA A 64 -12.78 37.14 -12.32
CA ALA A 64 -13.62 35.94 -12.22
C ALA A 64 -12.85 34.66 -12.58
N GLY A 65 -12.95 33.63 -11.72
CA GLY A 65 -12.34 32.32 -11.94
C GLY A 65 -12.34 31.41 -10.71
N GLY A 66 -13.45 31.33 -9.99
CA GLY A 66 -13.59 30.51 -8.78
C GLY A 66 -13.94 29.06 -9.10
N GLY A 67 -13.09 28.11 -8.71
CA GLY A 67 -13.43 26.68 -8.70
C GLY A 67 -12.32 25.70 -8.32
N SER A 68 -11.04 25.99 -8.62
CA SER A 68 -9.97 24.99 -8.49
C SER A 68 -9.25 24.96 -7.13
N SER A 69 -9.08 26.10 -6.47
CA SER A 69 -8.24 26.22 -5.25
C SER A 69 -8.85 25.59 -3.97
N PHE A 70 -10.18 25.63 -3.81
CA PHE A 70 -10.85 25.05 -2.64
C PHE A 70 -10.92 23.51 -2.69
N LEU A 71 -11.02 22.93 -3.89
CA LEU A 71 -11.02 21.47 -4.09
C LEU A 71 -9.65 20.86 -3.77
N GLU A 72 -8.55 21.53 -4.15
CA GLU A 72 -7.18 21.05 -3.90
C GLU A 72 -6.84 20.91 -2.40
N THR A 73 -7.40 21.78 -1.55
CA THR A 73 -7.12 21.79 -0.10
C THR A 73 -7.88 20.68 0.65
N SER A 74 -9.12 20.38 0.26
CA SER A 74 -9.91 19.28 0.85
C SER A 74 -9.42 17.89 0.42
N VAL A 75 -8.88 17.79 -0.80
CA VAL A 75 -8.43 16.53 -1.41
C VAL A 75 -7.09 16.07 -0.84
N LEU A 76 -6.16 16.98 -0.57
CA LEU A 76 -4.94 16.66 0.18
C LEU A 76 -5.25 16.22 1.61
N ALA A 77 -6.32 16.74 2.22
CA ALA A 77 -6.77 16.33 3.55
C ALA A 77 -7.33 14.90 3.57
N ALA A 78 -8.05 14.46 2.52
CA ALA A 78 -8.55 13.08 2.42
C ALA A 78 -7.42 12.03 2.37
N LEU A 79 -6.29 12.33 1.70
CA LEU A 79 -5.11 11.45 1.62
C LEU A 79 -4.13 11.62 2.80
N ASN A 80 -4.32 12.64 3.63
CA ASN A 80 -3.60 12.85 4.89
C ASN A 80 -4.39 12.34 6.11
N ARG A 81 -5.62 11.86 5.94
CA ARG A 81 -6.35 11.24 7.03
C ARG A 81 -5.67 9.91 7.37
N PRO A 82 -5.28 9.68 8.64
CA PRO A 82 -4.97 8.32 9.07
C PRO A 82 -6.18 7.43 8.77
N ALA A 83 -5.93 6.16 8.42
CA ALA A 83 -6.99 5.20 8.10
C ALA A 83 -8.15 5.35 9.09
N ASP A 84 -9.27 5.84 8.57
CA ASP A 84 -10.37 6.25 9.42
C ASP A 84 -11.07 4.98 9.97
N LYS A 85 -12.14 5.17 10.74
CA LYS A 85 -12.88 4.02 11.26
C LYS A 85 -13.47 3.16 10.12
N ILE A 86 -13.82 3.79 9.01
CA ILE A 86 -14.46 3.17 7.85
C ILE A 86 -13.44 2.30 7.10
N ASP A 87 -12.24 2.83 6.83
CA ASP A 87 -11.13 2.09 6.19
C ASP A 87 -10.77 0.82 6.99
N ARG A 88 -10.71 0.95 8.32
CA ARG A 88 -10.42 -0.19 9.22
C ARG A 88 -11.55 -1.21 9.27
N GLN A 89 -12.79 -0.78 9.15
CA GLN A 89 -13.94 -1.69 9.09
C GLN A 89 -13.95 -2.45 7.76
N ARG A 90 -13.67 -1.78 6.64
CA ARG A 90 -13.54 -2.41 5.32
C ARG A 90 -12.42 -3.44 5.28
N GLY A 91 -11.23 -3.08 5.77
CA GLY A 91 -10.11 -4.02 5.84
C GLY A 91 -10.46 -5.29 6.65
N ARG A 92 -11.27 -5.15 7.72
CA ARG A 92 -11.80 -6.30 8.47
C ARG A 92 -12.80 -7.12 7.65
N GLN A 93 -13.75 -6.50 6.98
CA GLN A 93 -14.73 -7.21 6.14
C GLN A 93 -14.05 -8.02 5.03
N VAL A 94 -13.08 -7.43 4.32
CA VAL A 94 -12.30 -8.13 3.28
C VAL A 94 -11.58 -9.33 3.89
N LYS A 95 -10.90 -9.12 5.02
CA LYS A 95 -10.21 -10.21 5.75
C LYS A 95 -11.17 -11.32 6.18
N ASP A 96 -12.34 -10.97 6.69
CA ASP A 96 -13.29 -11.96 7.22
C ASP A 96 -13.94 -12.79 6.13
N ASN A 97 -14.07 -12.23 4.92
CA ASN A 97 -14.51 -12.93 3.72
C ASN A 97 -13.44 -13.86 3.11
N ILE A 98 -12.23 -13.93 3.68
CA ILE A 98 -11.21 -14.92 3.28
C ILE A 98 -11.45 -16.23 4.07
N PRO A 99 -11.47 -17.40 3.39
CA PRO A 99 -11.58 -18.69 4.06
C PRO A 99 -10.59 -18.84 5.21
N LYS A 100 -11.07 -19.29 6.38
CA LYS A 100 -10.25 -19.41 7.60
C LYS A 100 -9.00 -20.26 7.39
N GLY A 101 -9.09 -21.32 6.57
CA GLY A 101 -7.96 -22.15 6.19
C GLY A 101 -6.82 -21.34 5.57
N LEU A 102 -7.12 -20.49 4.58
CA LEU A 102 -6.13 -19.63 3.92
C LEU A 102 -5.58 -18.56 4.85
N ARG A 103 -6.43 -17.97 5.70
CA ARG A 103 -5.97 -17.00 6.73
C ARG A 103 -4.96 -17.61 7.69
N ASN A 104 -5.22 -18.83 8.16
CA ASN A 104 -4.32 -19.52 9.08
C ASN A 104 -2.98 -19.82 8.40
N LEU A 105 -3.00 -20.25 7.14
CA LEU A 105 -1.78 -20.52 6.37
C LEU A 105 -0.91 -19.27 6.20
N ALA A 106 -1.52 -18.12 5.92
CA ALA A 106 -0.81 -16.84 5.82
C ALA A 106 -0.13 -16.45 7.15
N SER A 107 -0.73 -16.79 8.29
CA SER A 107 -0.19 -16.46 9.61
C SER A 107 0.86 -17.45 10.15
N GLN A 108 0.99 -18.65 9.57
CA GLN A 108 1.84 -19.71 10.10
C GLN A 108 3.19 -19.79 9.36
N GLY A 109 4.30 -19.83 10.12
CA GLY A 109 5.70 -19.71 9.68
C GLY A 109 6.02 -20.18 8.25
N SER A 110 6.27 -21.49 8.08
CA SER A 110 6.69 -22.06 6.79
C SER A 110 5.59 -22.04 5.72
N THR A 111 4.32 -22.06 6.11
CA THR A 111 3.19 -22.05 5.17
C THR A 111 2.90 -20.67 4.60
N ALA A 112 3.28 -19.58 5.29
CA ALA A 112 3.14 -18.22 4.78
C ALA A 112 3.93 -18.00 3.49
N ARG A 113 5.04 -18.74 3.31
CA ARG A 113 5.88 -18.74 2.08
C ARG A 113 5.15 -19.31 0.86
N LEU A 114 4.03 -19.98 1.04
CA LEU A 114 3.23 -20.48 -0.09
C LEU A 114 2.30 -19.43 -0.64
N ILE A 115 1.86 -18.48 0.18
CA ILE A 115 0.84 -17.50 -0.23
C ILE A 115 1.30 -16.70 -1.46
N PRO A 116 2.52 -16.12 -1.49
CA PRO A 116 2.96 -15.39 -2.67
C PRO A 116 3.17 -16.30 -3.88
N LEU A 117 3.62 -17.55 -3.66
CA LEU A 117 3.75 -18.54 -4.73
C LEU A 117 2.39 -18.81 -5.36
N LEU A 118 1.36 -19.11 -4.57
CA LEU A 118 0.01 -19.40 -5.05
C LEU A 118 -0.67 -18.19 -5.70
N LEU A 119 -0.34 -16.98 -5.25
CA LEU A 119 -0.89 -15.74 -5.81
C LEU A 119 -0.23 -15.33 -7.12
N ALA A 120 1.09 -15.52 -7.24
CA ALA A 120 1.83 -15.25 -8.46
C ALA A 120 1.57 -16.35 -9.50
N PHE A 121 1.68 -17.62 -9.10
CA PHE A 121 1.49 -18.75 -9.99
C PHE A 121 0.03 -19.11 -10.15
N ASP A 122 -0.51 -18.85 -11.34
CA ASP A 122 -1.74 -19.50 -11.79
C ASP A 122 -1.46 -21.02 -11.86
N PRO A 123 -2.27 -21.88 -11.20
CA PRO A 123 -2.12 -23.33 -11.27
C PRO A 123 -2.55 -23.87 -12.65
N ASN A 124 -1.86 -23.48 -13.70
CA ASN A 124 -1.87 -24.18 -14.97
C ASN A 124 -1.24 -25.57 -14.82
N GLU A 125 -1.61 -26.49 -15.72
CA GLU A 125 -1.21 -27.90 -15.68
C GLU A 125 0.32 -28.10 -15.64
N HIS A 126 1.07 -27.22 -16.32
CA HIS A 126 2.54 -27.23 -16.35
C HIS A 126 3.17 -26.92 -14.98
N ASN A 127 2.62 -25.94 -14.26
CA ASN A 127 3.11 -25.48 -12.97
C ASN A 127 2.67 -26.40 -11.83
N ARG A 128 1.53 -27.07 -12.00
CA ARG A 128 1.03 -28.09 -11.07
C ARG A 128 2.06 -29.20 -10.87
N LYS A 129 2.71 -29.67 -11.94
CA LYS A 129 3.71 -30.73 -11.88
C LYS A 129 5.00 -30.27 -11.18
N PHE A 130 5.45 -29.04 -11.44
CA PHE A 130 6.59 -28.44 -10.75
C PHE A 130 6.31 -28.33 -9.24
N LEU A 131 5.15 -27.78 -8.86
CA LEU A 131 4.75 -27.65 -7.46
C LEU A 131 4.58 -29.02 -6.80
N GLN A 132 3.96 -30.00 -7.47
CA GLN A 132 3.76 -31.34 -6.90
C GLN A 132 5.07 -32.11 -6.68
N THR A 133 6.06 -31.90 -7.55
CA THR A 133 7.35 -32.61 -7.45
C THR A 133 8.27 -31.99 -6.38
N ASN A 134 8.12 -30.70 -6.10
CA ASN A 134 9.00 -29.95 -5.19
C ASN A 134 8.37 -29.63 -3.82
N LEU A 135 7.10 -29.98 -3.59
CA LEU A 135 6.37 -29.69 -2.34
C LEU A 135 6.04 -30.96 -1.55
N SER A 136 6.03 -30.87 -0.22
CA SER A 136 5.70 -31.98 0.67
C SER A 136 4.19 -32.31 0.68
N ALA A 137 3.81 -33.48 1.20
CA ALA A 137 2.41 -33.91 1.28
C ALA A 137 1.48 -32.93 2.02
N ALA A 138 2.01 -32.21 3.04
CA ALA A 138 1.28 -31.16 3.74
C ALA A 138 0.96 -29.96 2.82
N LEU A 139 1.87 -29.64 1.91
CA LEU A 139 1.74 -28.55 0.95
C LEU A 139 0.79 -28.92 -0.21
N LEU A 140 0.74 -30.20 -0.61
CA LEU A 140 -0.25 -30.70 -1.56
C LEU A 140 -1.69 -30.53 -1.05
N ARG A 141 -1.92 -30.71 0.25
CA ARG A 141 -3.24 -30.50 0.87
C ARG A 141 -3.65 -29.02 0.89
N ILE A 142 -2.69 -28.11 0.83
CA ILE A 142 -2.94 -26.67 0.73
C ILE A 142 -3.35 -26.30 -0.70
N LEU A 143 -2.70 -26.91 -1.70
CA LEU A 143 -3.06 -26.72 -3.11
C LEU A 143 -4.53 -27.11 -3.38
N THR A 144 -5.02 -28.21 -2.80
CA THR A 144 -6.42 -28.62 -2.98
C THR A 144 -7.42 -27.68 -2.33
N LEU A 145 -7.04 -26.96 -1.27
CA LEU A 145 -7.87 -25.90 -0.69
C LEU A 145 -7.85 -24.65 -1.58
N TRP A 146 -6.67 -24.29 -2.09
CA TRP A 146 -6.49 -23.17 -3.01
C TRP A 146 -7.32 -23.32 -4.28
N GLU A 147 -7.28 -24.52 -4.91
CA GLU A 147 -8.01 -24.83 -6.15
C GLU A 147 -9.53 -24.67 -6.01
N LYS A 148 -10.07 -24.78 -4.80
CA LYS A 148 -11.50 -24.64 -4.51
C LYS A 148 -11.91 -23.21 -4.14
N CYS A 149 -10.95 -22.30 -4.02
CA CYS A 149 -11.19 -20.94 -3.55
C CYS A 149 -11.09 -19.95 -4.72
N GLU A 150 -12.20 -19.32 -5.09
CA GLU A 150 -12.18 -18.15 -5.95
C GLU A 150 -12.01 -16.89 -5.10
N LEU A 151 -10.83 -16.27 -5.18
CA LEU A 151 -10.53 -15.03 -4.48
C LEU A 151 -10.65 -13.85 -5.43
N THR A 152 -11.36 -12.80 -4.99
CA THR A 152 -11.34 -11.50 -5.66
C THR A 152 -9.95 -10.86 -5.56
N ALA A 153 -9.65 -9.91 -6.45
CA ALA A 153 -8.41 -9.11 -6.41
C ALA A 153 -8.13 -8.51 -5.02
N GLU A 154 -9.16 -7.99 -4.37
CA GLU A 154 -9.07 -7.39 -3.04
C GLU A 154 -8.72 -8.43 -1.96
N GLN A 155 -9.35 -9.61 -1.99
CA GLN A 155 -9.05 -10.72 -1.09
C GLN A 155 -7.64 -11.29 -1.32
N ARG A 156 -7.18 -11.35 -2.57
CA ARG A 156 -5.82 -11.79 -2.92
C ARG A 156 -4.76 -10.89 -2.31
N LEU A 157 -4.90 -9.58 -2.46
CA LEU A 157 -4.01 -8.61 -1.85
C LEU A 157 -4.07 -8.65 -0.32
N ALA A 158 -5.27 -8.76 0.26
CA ALA A 158 -5.41 -8.90 1.71
C ALA A 158 -4.78 -10.19 2.24
N LEU A 159 -4.83 -11.29 1.49
CA LEU A 159 -4.16 -12.53 1.85
C LEU A 159 -2.63 -12.39 1.81
N LEU A 160 -2.10 -11.67 0.82
CA LEU A 160 -0.68 -11.30 0.77
C LEU A 160 -0.30 -10.44 1.99
N ASP A 161 -1.09 -9.42 2.31
CA ASP A 161 -0.88 -8.54 3.46
C ASP A 161 -0.86 -9.33 4.79
N LEU A 162 -1.65 -10.39 4.92
CA LEU A 162 -1.64 -11.28 6.08
C LEU A 162 -0.36 -12.13 6.17
N ALA A 163 0.25 -12.48 5.03
CA ALA A 163 1.47 -13.28 4.99
C ALA A 163 2.73 -12.45 5.25
N LEU A 164 2.74 -11.17 4.85
CA LEU A 164 3.92 -10.29 4.94
C LEU A 164 4.54 -10.21 6.34
N PRO A 165 3.81 -10.08 7.46
CA PRO A 165 4.41 -10.04 8.80
C PRO A 165 5.20 -11.30 9.13
N THR A 166 4.69 -12.47 8.78
CA THR A 166 5.36 -13.75 8.99
C THR A 166 6.58 -13.90 8.08
N LEU A 167 6.47 -13.46 6.82
CA LEU A 167 7.60 -13.46 5.88
C LEU A 167 8.74 -12.53 6.34
N LYS A 168 8.41 -11.39 6.97
CA LYS A 168 9.41 -10.46 7.53
C LYS A 168 10.23 -11.03 8.70
N GLN A 169 9.79 -12.15 9.29
CA GLN A 169 10.53 -12.82 10.37
C GLN A 169 11.66 -13.73 9.84
N MET A 170 11.75 -13.93 8.52
CA MET A 170 12.84 -14.69 7.91
C MET A 170 14.19 -13.99 8.11
N SER A 171 15.26 -14.78 8.21
CA SER A 171 16.61 -14.21 8.23
C SER A 171 16.95 -13.54 6.90
N ARG A 172 17.91 -12.61 6.88
CA ARG A 172 18.33 -11.93 5.64
C ARG A 172 18.71 -12.90 4.53
N GLN A 173 19.39 -14.00 4.86
CA GLN A 173 19.76 -15.01 3.88
C GLN A 173 18.54 -15.75 3.35
N GLN A 174 17.63 -16.18 4.24
CA GLN A 174 16.38 -16.83 3.85
C GLN A 174 15.50 -15.95 2.96
N THR A 175 15.45 -14.64 3.25
CA THR A 175 14.72 -13.67 2.42
C THR A 175 15.31 -13.58 1.01
N ARG A 176 16.64 -13.48 0.89
CA ARG A 176 17.31 -13.45 -0.42
C ARG A 176 17.08 -14.72 -1.21
N ASP A 177 17.31 -15.87 -0.59
CA ASP A 177 17.10 -17.18 -1.22
C ASP A 177 15.65 -17.36 -1.69
N TYR A 178 14.68 -16.85 -0.90
CA TYR A 178 13.26 -16.92 -1.23
C TYR A 178 12.86 -15.97 -2.37
N LEU A 179 13.37 -14.74 -2.39
CA LEU A 179 13.11 -13.80 -3.49
C LEU A 179 13.75 -14.31 -4.79
N ASP A 180 14.99 -14.79 -4.74
CA ASP A 180 15.68 -15.39 -5.89
C ASP A 180 14.91 -16.60 -6.44
N PHE A 181 14.34 -17.43 -5.55
CA PHE A 181 13.51 -18.56 -5.94
C PHE A 181 12.23 -18.11 -6.67
N ILE A 182 11.49 -17.13 -6.12
CA ILE A 182 10.27 -16.61 -6.74
C ILE A 182 10.56 -15.98 -8.09
N ASP A 183 11.63 -15.18 -8.19
CA ASP A 183 11.99 -14.51 -9.43
C ASP A 183 12.33 -15.52 -10.53
N ARG A 184 13.06 -16.60 -10.19
CA ARG A 184 13.32 -17.70 -11.14
C ARG A 184 12.06 -18.43 -11.54
N LEU A 185 11.16 -18.64 -10.59
CA LEU A 185 9.92 -19.36 -10.82
C LEU A 185 9.07 -18.59 -11.82
N VAL A 186 8.77 -17.32 -11.54
CA VAL A 186 7.92 -16.48 -12.40
C VAL A 186 8.55 -16.23 -13.78
N ASN A 187 9.87 -16.14 -13.88
CA ASN A 187 10.53 -15.95 -15.19
C ASN A 187 10.70 -17.26 -15.99
N ALA A 188 10.26 -18.41 -15.49
CA ALA A 188 10.52 -19.71 -16.13
C ALA A 188 9.88 -19.87 -17.51
N ASP A 189 8.74 -19.23 -17.75
CA ASP A 189 8.04 -19.23 -19.04
C ASP A 189 8.40 -18.03 -19.94
N GLY A 190 9.26 -17.13 -19.44
CA GLY A 190 9.67 -15.90 -20.13
C GLY A 190 8.56 -14.85 -20.29
N ARG A 191 7.41 -14.99 -19.61
CA ARG A 191 6.25 -14.09 -19.75
C ARG A 191 5.70 -13.66 -18.41
N LEU A 192 6.05 -12.44 -18.00
CA LEU A 192 5.55 -11.86 -16.75
C LEU A 192 4.15 -11.25 -16.93
N VAL A 193 3.14 -11.82 -16.28
CA VAL A 193 1.77 -11.25 -16.26
C VAL A 193 1.58 -10.24 -15.12
N LEU A 194 0.52 -9.41 -15.21
CA LEU A 194 0.26 -8.34 -14.24
C LEU A 194 0.22 -8.83 -12.78
N ARG A 195 -0.45 -9.96 -12.55
CA ARG A 195 -0.64 -10.51 -11.19
C ARG A 195 0.68 -10.95 -10.56
N GLU A 196 1.50 -11.65 -11.34
CA GLU A 196 2.85 -12.07 -10.93
C GLU A 196 3.71 -10.86 -10.59
N TRP A 197 3.73 -9.86 -11.48
CA TRP A 197 4.48 -8.63 -11.25
C TRP A 197 4.02 -7.91 -9.98
N VAL A 198 2.71 -7.78 -9.75
CA VAL A 198 2.14 -7.16 -8.53
C VAL A 198 2.63 -7.85 -7.26
N VAL A 199 2.58 -9.18 -7.22
CA VAL A 199 3.00 -9.96 -6.05
C VAL A 199 4.51 -9.81 -5.81
N ILE A 200 5.33 -9.96 -6.85
CA ILE A 200 6.78 -9.77 -6.79
C ILE A 200 7.13 -8.37 -6.30
N ALA A 201 6.55 -7.33 -6.93
CA ALA A 201 6.82 -5.94 -6.59
C ALA A 201 6.54 -5.63 -5.10
N ILE A 202 5.41 -6.13 -4.57
CA ILE A 202 5.05 -5.97 -3.16
C ILE A 202 6.01 -6.75 -2.25
N LEU A 203 6.37 -7.98 -2.62
CA LEU A 203 7.29 -8.81 -1.86
C LEU A 203 8.68 -8.19 -1.76
N HIS A 204 9.29 -7.84 -2.88
CA HIS A 204 10.61 -7.22 -2.93
C HIS A 204 10.64 -5.96 -2.06
N LYS A 205 9.65 -5.06 -2.26
CA LYS A 205 9.56 -3.83 -1.47
C LYS A 205 9.38 -4.09 0.03
N SER A 206 8.67 -5.16 0.40
CA SER A 206 8.34 -5.45 1.79
C SER A 206 9.41 -6.24 2.53
N LEU A 207 10.15 -7.12 1.84
CA LEU A 207 11.09 -8.07 2.44
C LEU A 207 12.55 -7.66 2.27
N ASP A 208 12.90 -7.04 1.16
CA ASP A 208 14.24 -6.50 0.91
C ASP A 208 14.15 -5.02 0.48
N PRO A 209 13.81 -4.10 1.41
CA PRO A 209 13.72 -2.68 1.11
C PRO A 209 15.11 -2.13 0.79
N GLN A 210 15.52 -2.26 -0.46
CA GLN A 210 16.76 -1.67 -0.94
C GLN A 210 16.60 -0.15 -1.05
N PRO A 211 17.64 0.62 -0.71
CA PRO A 211 17.63 2.06 -0.95
C PRO A 211 17.38 2.32 -2.43
N LEU A 212 16.41 3.18 -2.72
CA LEU A 212 16.04 3.58 -4.07
C LEU A 212 17.28 4.12 -4.78
N ARG A 213 17.84 3.34 -5.70
CA ARG A 213 18.89 3.85 -6.59
C ARG A 213 18.18 4.66 -7.66
N SER A 214 18.45 5.97 -7.68
CA SER A 214 17.97 6.83 -8.75
C SER A 214 18.46 6.28 -10.09
N PRO A 215 17.57 5.83 -11.00
CA PRO A 215 17.99 5.56 -12.35
C PRO A 215 18.53 6.88 -12.91
N ARG A 216 19.80 6.90 -13.32
CA ARG A 216 20.40 8.08 -13.97
C ARG A 216 19.45 8.51 -15.10
N GLN A 217 18.95 9.76 -15.02
CA GLN A 217 18.26 10.48 -16.10
C GLN A 217 16.83 10.04 -16.52
N ILE A 218 15.97 9.57 -15.60
CA ILE A 218 14.53 9.50 -15.96
C ILE A 218 13.83 10.83 -15.65
N ASN A 219 13.34 11.47 -16.72
CA ASN A 219 12.49 12.66 -16.62
C ASN A 219 11.17 12.30 -15.91
N ILE A 220 10.78 13.08 -14.90
CA ILE A 220 9.54 12.87 -14.13
C ILE A 220 8.29 12.84 -15.02
N LYS A 221 8.21 13.69 -16.06
CA LYS A 221 7.08 13.64 -17.01
C LYS A 221 7.01 12.29 -17.74
N LYS A 222 8.16 11.73 -18.12
CA LYS A 222 8.24 10.40 -18.74
C LYS A 222 7.81 9.31 -17.75
N ALA A 223 8.21 9.43 -16.48
CA ALA A 223 7.82 8.49 -15.43
C ALA A 223 6.32 8.51 -15.16
N VAL A 224 5.72 9.71 -15.01
CA VAL A 224 4.26 9.88 -14.87
C VAL A 224 3.54 9.30 -16.08
N ARG A 225 4.03 9.56 -17.30
CA ARG A 225 3.43 9.00 -18.51
C ARG A 225 3.42 7.47 -18.51
N ARG A 226 4.54 6.83 -18.17
CA ARG A 226 4.64 5.37 -18.06
C ARG A 226 3.65 4.80 -17.04
N LEU A 227 3.52 5.45 -15.89
CA LEU A 227 2.56 5.07 -14.85
C LEU A 227 1.12 5.13 -15.34
N VAL A 228 0.72 6.27 -15.93
CA VAL A 228 -0.65 6.50 -16.42
C VAL A 228 -1.02 5.49 -17.51
N LEU A 229 -0.11 5.24 -18.47
CA LEU A 229 -0.36 4.26 -19.54
C LEU A 229 -0.53 2.83 -18.98
N SER A 230 0.29 2.44 -18.00
CA SER A 230 0.19 1.11 -17.38
C SER A 230 -1.14 0.91 -16.66
N LEU A 231 -1.59 1.93 -15.91
CA LEU A 231 -2.87 1.88 -15.21
C LEU A 231 -4.07 1.92 -16.15
N ALA A 232 -4.04 2.75 -17.20
CA ALA A 232 -5.10 2.78 -18.20
C ALA A 232 -5.25 1.42 -18.89
N ASN A 233 -4.13 0.76 -19.23
CA ASN A 233 -4.12 -0.59 -19.82
C ASN A 233 -4.60 -1.68 -18.85
N ALA A 234 -4.50 -1.47 -17.53
CA ALA A 234 -4.99 -2.43 -16.54
C ALA A 234 -6.50 -2.33 -16.29
N VAL A 235 -7.16 -1.25 -16.74
CA VAL A 235 -8.61 -1.12 -16.72
C VAL A 235 -9.19 -1.96 -17.84
N GLN A 236 -10.17 -2.80 -17.53
CA GLN A 236 -10.82 -3.69 -18.49
C GLN A 236 -12.33 -3.45 -18.51
N GLY A 237 -12.91 -3.49 -19.70
CA GLY A 237 -14.36 -3.46 -19.92
C GLY A 237 -14.80 -2.22 -20.69
N ASP A 238 -15.66 -2.40 -21.70
CA ASP A 238 -15.91 -1.42 -22.77
C ASP A 238 -16.09 0.04 -22.32
N ALA A 239 -17.10 0.31 -21.49
CA ALA A 239 -17.42 1.69 -21.09
C ALA A 239 -16.40 2.26 -20.09
N VAL A 240 -15.95 1.43 -19.15
CA VAL A 240 -15.03 1.84 -18.07
C VAL A 240 -13.63 2.09 -18.63
N GLU A 241 -13.18 1.23 -19.53
CA GLU A 241 -11.91 1.34 -20.26
C GLU A 241 -11.88 2.61 -21.12
N LYS A 242 -12.91 2.86 -21.93
CA LYS A 242 -13.01 4.10 -22.73
C LYS A 242 -12.94 5.36 -21.86
N ARG A 243 -13.59 5.36 -20.70
CA ARG A 243 -13.54 6.48 -19.75
C ARG A 243 -12.14 6.65 -19.14
N ALA A 244 -11.51 5.56 -18.72
CA ALA A 244 -10.16 5.59 -18.16
C ALA A 244 -9.14 6.08 -19.21
N ILE A 245 -9.28 5.63 -20.46
CA ILE A 245 -8.48 6.09 -21.60
C ILE A 245 -8.68 7.60 -21.81
N GLY A 246 -9.91 8.11 -21.79
CA GLY A 246 -10.19 9.54 -21.90
C GLY A 246 -9.48 10.35 -20.81
N LYS A 247 -9.67 9.97 -19.54
CA LYS A 247 -8.98 10.61 -18.41
C LYS A 247 -7.45 10.51 -18.50
N ALA A 248 -6.92 9.39 -19.01
CA ALA A 248 -5.49 9.23 -19.24
C ALA A 248 -4.99 10.20 -20.32
N LYS A 249 -5.73 10.41 -21.42
CA LYS A 249 -5.38 11.41 -22.42
C LYS A 249 -5.35 12.82 -21.84
N ASP A 250 -6.35 13.18 -21.03
CA ASP A 250 -6.42 14.48 -20.36
C ASP A 250 -5.20 14.70 -19.45
N LEU A 251 -4.84 13.70 -18.63
CA LEU A 251 -3.68 13.75 -17.75
C LEU A 251 -2.35 13.85 -18.51
N LEU A 252 -2.28 13.31 -19.73
CA LEU A 252 -1.11 13.35 -20.60
C LEU A 252 -1.09 14.56 -21.54
N GLY A 253 -2.15 15.36 -21.58
CA GLY A 253 -2.31 16.48 -22.52
C GLY A 253 -2.42 16.02 -23.97
N LEU A 254 -3.01 14.85 -24.23
CA LEU A 254 -3.25 14.33 -25.58
C LEU A 254 -4.60 14.80 -26.11
N ALA A 255 -4.71 14.98 -27.43
CA ALA A 255 -5.97 15.30 -28.08
C ALA A 255 -7.00 14.17 -27.90
N ALA A 256 -8.30 14.50 -27.89
CA ALA A 256 -9.37 13.55 -27.60
C ALA A 256 -9.42 12.38 -28.61
N ASP A 257 -9.08 12.64 -29.86
CA ASP A 257 -8.99 11.69 -30.97
C ASP A 257 -7.67 10.91 -31.01
N ALA A 258 -6.62 11.37 -30.32
CA ALA A 258 -5.32 10.72 -30.33
C ALA A 258 -5.36 9.33 -29.68
N THR A 259 -4.75 8.32 -30.30
CA THR A 259 -4.62 6.98 -29.71
C THR A 259 -3.60 7.01 -28.57
N LEU A 260 -3.87 6.30 -27.48
CA LEU A 260 -2.87 6.13 -26.43
C LEU A 260 -1.68 5.32 -26.97
N PRO A 261 -0.44 5.73 -26.66
CA PRO A 261 0.74 4.91 -26.89
C PRO A 261 0.60 3.54 -26.20
N PRO A 262 1.28 2.49 -26.68
CA PRO A 262 1.31 1.22 -25.99
C PRO A 262 1.85 1.37 -24.56
N PRO A 263 1.40 0.51 -23.61
CA PRO A 263 1.93 0.52 -22.26
C PRO A 263 3.43 0.20 -22.26
N PRO A 264 4.20 0.75 -21.31
CA PRO A 264 5.60 0.40 -21.15
C PRO A 264 5.75 -1.06 -20.70
N SER A 265 6.95 -1.59 -20.85
CA SER A 265 7.30 -2.87 -20.20
C SER A 265 7.28 -2.76 -18.67
N TRP A 266 7.15 -3.88 -17.97
CA TRP A 266 7.22 -3.92 -16.51
C TRP A 266 8.51 -3.32 -15.95
N HIS A 267 9.65 -3.62 -16.60
CA HIS A 267 10.94 -3.04 -16.24
C HIS A 267 10.97 -1.51 -16.39
N GLU A 268 10.38 -0.99 -17.47
CA GLU A 268 10.28 0.46 -17.68
C GLU A 268 9.35 1.15 -16.66
N LEU A 269 8.30 0.46 -16.22
CA LEU A 269 7.42 0.91 -15.14
C LEU A 269 8.15 0.93 -13.79
N GLU A 270 8.90 -0.11 -13.44
CA GLU A 270 9.72 -0.15 -12.23
C GLU A 270 10.72 1.00 -12.17
N GLN A 271 11.43 1.25 -13.27
CA GLN A 271 12.34 2.40 -13.36
C GLN A 271 11.60 3.74 -13.18
N ALA A 272 10.40 3.88 -13.75
CA ALA A 272 9.57 5.07 -13.57
C ALA A 272 9.15 5.23 -12.10
N LEU A 273 8.72 4.15 -11.45
CA LEU A 273 8.30 4.15 -10.05
C LEU A 273 9.47 4.46 -9.11
N ALA A 274 10.68 3.95 -9.40
CA ALA A 274 11.88 4.30 -8.65
C ALA A 274 12.19 5.80 -8.71
N ALA A 275 12.05 6.44 -9.89
CA ALA A 275 12.21 7.89 -10.04
C ALA A 275 11.11 8.69 -9.31
N LEU A 276 9.87 8.20 -9.34
CA LEU A 276 8.72 8.82 -8.66
C LEU A 276 8.79 8.66 -7.14
N ALA A 277 9.35 7.57 -6.63
CA ALA A 277 9.47 7.30 -5.20
C ALA A 277 10.38 8.31 -4.48
N LEU A 278 11.33 8.93 -5.21
CA LEU A 278 12.20 10.01 -4.73
C LEU A 278 11.50 11.37 -4.60
N GLN A 279 10.25 11.49 -5.06
CA GLN A 279 9.50 12.74 -4.95
C GLN A 279 8.99 12.99 -3.52
N ARG A 280 8.73 14.27 -3.21
CA ARG A 280 8.17 14.66 -1.90
C ARG A 280 6.85 13.93 -1.63
N PRO A 281 6.55 13.54 -0.38
CA PRO A 281 5.33 12.79 -0.03
C PRO A 281 4.04 13.39 -0.57
N ALA A 282 3.88 14.72 -0.53
CA ALA A 282 2.71 15.42 -1.06
C ALA A 282 2.52 15.21 -2.57
N ALA A 283 3.61 15.21 -3.35
CA ALA A 283 3.56 14.97 -4.79
C ALA A 283 3.17 13.53 -5.10
N LYS A 284 3.71 12.55 -4.36
CA LYS A 284 3.36 11.12 -4.50
C LYS A 284 1.87 10.88 -4.22
N LYS A 285 1.33 11.50 -3.17
CA LYS A 285 -0.10 11.43 -2.83
C LYS A 285 -0.98 12.04 -3.92
N ARG A 286 -0.65 13.25 -4.40
CA ARG A 286 -1.41 13.92 -5.48
C ARG A 286 -1.43 13.08 -6.75
N LEU A 287 -0.29 12.48 -7.12
CA LEU A 287 -0.18 11.61 -8.28
C LEU A 287 -1.09 10.38 -8.14
N LEU A 288 -1.01 9.67 -7.00
CA LEU A 288 -1.84 8.49 -6.75
C LEU A 288 -3.33 8.81 -6.72
N HIS A 289 -3.72 9.98 -6.24
CA HIS A 289 -5.11 10.42 -6.27
C HIS A 289 -5.62 10.64 -7.69
N GLY A 290 -4.85 11.34 -8.53
CA GLY A 290 -5.20 11.48 -9.96
C GLY A 290 -5.30 10.12 -10.65
N CYS A 291 -4.40 9.19 -10.32
CA CYS A 291 -4.46 7.82 -10.80
C CYS A 291 -5.72 7.07 -10.33
N LEU A 292 -6.13 7.23 -9.07
CA LEU A 292 -7.34 6.62 -8.54
C LEU A 292 -8.59 7.17 -9.22
N GLN A 293 -8.67 8.50 -9.41
CA GLN A 293 -9.77 9.13 -10.13
C GLN A 293 -9.84 8.66 -11.58
N MET A 294 -8.70 8.37 -12.21
CA MET A 294 -8.64 7.84 -13.57
C MET A 294 -9.23 6.43 -13.67
N ILE A 295 -8.83 5.52 -12.78
CA ILE A 295 -9.26 4.11 -12.80
C ILE A 295 -10.63 3.85 -12.15
N SER A 296 -11.16 4.83 -11.42
CA SER A 296 -12.46 4.74 -10.76
C SER A 296 -13.61 5.16 -11.68
N ASN A 297 -14.65 4.33 -11.71
CA ASN A 297 -15.93 4.60 -12.34
C ASN A 297 -17.06 4.34 -11.34
N ASP A 298 -17.81 5.39 -10.99
CA ASP A 298 -18.93 5.35 -10.03
C ASP A 298 -18.51 4.67 -8.72
N GLY A 299 -17.33 5.05 -8.22
CA GLY A 299 -16.72 4.50 -7.00
C GLY A 299 -16.06 3.13 -7.18
N ARG A 300 -16.24 2.44 -8.32
CA ARG A 300 -15.72 1.08 -8.54
C ARG A 300 -14.43 1.08 -9.35
N VAL A 301 -13.52 0.17 -9.01
CA VAL A 301 -12.25 -0.08 -9.70
C VAL A 301 -12.21 -1.54 -10.15
N THR A 302 -11.72 -1.81 -11.36
CA THR A 302 -11.58 -3.19 -11.87
C THR A 302 -10.52 -3.95 -11.08
N GLY A 303 -10.60 -5.29 -11.06
CA GLY A 303 -9.66 -6.11 -10.29
C GLY A 303 -8.19 -5.89 -10.67
N ASN A 304 -7.89 -5.89 -11.97
CA ASN A 304 -6.52 -5.70 -12.48
C ASN A 304 -5.99 -4.28 -12.18
N ALA A 305 -6.82 -3.25 -12.35
CA ALA A 305 -6.44 -1.89 -12.01
C ALA A 305 -6.21 -1.72 -10.50
N LEU A 306 -7.02 -2.38 -9.66
CA LEU A 306 -6.85 -2.37 -8.21
C LEU A 306 -5.53 -3.04 -7.78
N GLU A 307 -5.20 -4.21 -8.34
CA GLU A 307 -3.94 -4.91 -8.07
C GLU A 307 -2.73 -4.06 -8.44
N LEU A 308 -2.73 -3.51 -9.66
CA LEU A 308 -1.65 -2.63 -10.11
C LEU A 308 -1.55 -1.36 -9.26
N PHE A 309 -2.68 -0.72 -8.95
CA PHE A 309 -2.72 0.49 -8.12
C PHE A 309 -2.18 0.24 -6.71
N ARG A 310 -2.49 -0.92 -6.10
CA ARG A 310 -1.98 -1.29 -4.78
C ARG A 310 -0.47 -1.57 -4.81
N ALA A 311 0.05 -2.23 -5.83
CA ALA A 311 1.50 -2.39 -6.01
C ALA A 311 2.22 -1.04 -6.15
N ILE A 312 1.68 -0.13 -6.96
CA ILE A 312 2.21 1.24 -7.12
C ILE A 312 2.22 1.97 -5.78
N GLY A 313 1.13 1.92 -5.01
CA GLY A 313 1.05 2.51 -3.67
C GLY A 313 2.17 2.02 -2.74
N THR A 314 2.37 0.69 -2.71
CA THR A 314 3.45 0.05 -1.94
C THR A 314 4.84 0.53 -2.38
N LEU A 315 5.11 0.57 -3.69
CA LEU A 315 6.40 0.99 -4.23
C LEU A 315 6.70 2.48 -3.98
N LEU A 316 5.66 3.34 -4.02
CA LEU A 316 5.77 4.77 -3.71
C LEU A 316 5.75 5.07 -2.20
N GLU A 317 5.54 4.06 -1.35
CA GLU A 317 5.40 4.17 0.11
C GLU A 317 4.26 5.11 0.52
N VAL A 318 3.17 5.06 -0.24
CA VAL A 318 1.94 5.78 0.09
C VAL A 318 0.90 4.75 0.51
N PRO A 319 0.36 4.83 1.75
CA PRO A 319 -0.66 3.90 2.18
C PRO A 319 -1.91 4.05 1.32
N VAL A 320 -2.37 2.94 0.75
CA VAL A 320 -3.58 2.86 -0.06
C VAL A 320 -4.61 2.05 0.70
N ALA A 321 -5.72 2.67 1.10
CA ALA A 321 -6.85 1.97 1.70
C ALA A 321 -7.61 1.14 0.64
N PRO A 322 -8.35 0.08 1.04
CA PRO A 322 -9.25 -0.61 0.13
C PRO A 322 -10.29 0.37 -0.44
N PRO A 323 -10.55 0.37 -1.76
CA PRO A 323 -11.50 1.30 -2.37
C PRO A 323 -12.91 1.08 -1.82
N GLU A 324 -13.71 2.15 -1.79
CA GLU A 324 -15.10 2.09 -1.37
C GLU A 324 -15.94 1.31 -2.39
N LYS A 325 -16.58 0.22 -1.97
CA LYS A 325 -17.83 -0.20 -2.61
C LYS A 325 -18.91 0.68 -2.00
N GLU A 326 -19.46 1.63 -2.75
CA GLU A 326 -20.69 2.26 -2.27
C GLU A 326 -21.75 1.17 -2.11
N ILE A 327 -22.17 0.98 -0.85
CA ILE A 327 -23.48 0.44 -0.54
C ILE A 327 -24.43 1.47 -1.15
N ASN A 328 -25.21 1.06 -2.15
CA ASN A 328 -26.30 1.88 -2.67
C ASN A 328 -27.02 2.50 -1.47
N GLN A 329 -27.31 3.81 -1.54
CA GLN A 329 -28.08 4.55 -0.53
C GLN A 329 -29.49 3.99 -0.25
N HIS A 330 -29.80 2.80 -0.78
CA HIS A 330 -31.08 2.11 -0.69
C HIS A 330 -31.01 0.77 0.08
N GLY A 331 -29.85 0.28 0.54
CA GLY A 331 -29.83 -0.79 1.55
C GLY A 331 -30.54 -2.10 1.15
N TRP A 332 -30.30 -2.64 -0.04
CA TRP A 332 -30.72 -4.02 -0.37
C TRP A 332 -29.54 -4.84 -0.89
N THR A 333 -29.23 -5.92 -0.17
CA THR A 333 -28.46 -7.08 -0.62
C THR A 333 -29.24 -7.86 -1.67
N ILE A 334 -28.55 -8.30 -2.73
CA ILE A 334 -28.83 -9.60 -3.36
C ILE A 334 -27.56 -10.41 -3.24
#